data_AF-A0A4V0Y8V5-F1
#
_entry.id   AF-A0A4V0Y8V5-F1
#
_cell.length_a   1.000
_cell.length_b   1.000
_cell.length_c   1.000
_cell.angle_alpha   90.00
_cell.angle_beta   90.00
_cell.angle_gamma   90.00
#
_symmetry.space_group_name_H-M   'P 1'
#
loop_
_entity.id
_entity.type
_entity.pdbx_description
1 polymer ?
#
loop_
_entity_poly.entity_id
_entity_poly.type
_entity_poly.pdbx_seq_one_letter_code
_entity_poly.pdbx_strand_id
1 'polypeptide(L)' 'MVDLSGGPDGPIEHGFSNSVFIVPGAIIFGLSAFFGWKLYQSIKDKEKKKEEKKKLKQKKKKINIASNKMVVGRLF' A
#
# COMPACT_ATOMS: atom_id res chain seq x y z
N MET A 1 54.05 -36.79 -16.05
CA MET A 1 53.10 -36.11 -15.16
C MET A 1 53.06 -34.68 -15.65
N VAL A 2 51.97 -34.27 -16.29
CA VAL A 2 51.81 -32.89 -16.77
C VAL A 2 51.42 -32.05 -15.56
N ASP A 3 52.37 -31.25 -15.07
CA ASP A 3 52.08 -30.23 -14.07
C ASP A 3 51.19 -29.18 -14.71
N LEU A 4 49.89 -29.32 -14.45
CA LEU A 4 48.91 -28.25 -14.62
C LEU A 4 49.15 -27.26 -13.46
N SER A 5 50.24 -26.50 -13.54
CA SER A 5 50.31 -25.19 -12.90
C SER A 5 49.37 -24.27 -13.67
N GLY A 6 48.07 -24.55 -13.53
CA GLY A 6 47.02 -23.61 -13.83
C GLY A 6 47.21 -22.48 -12.84
N GLY A 7 47.76 -21.37 -13.35
CA GLY A 7 47.83 -20.13 -12.61
C GLY A 7 46.44 -19.76 -12.05
N PRO A 8 46.40 -18.87 -11.05
CA PRO A 8 45.18 -18.43 -10.37
C PRO A 8 44.18 -17.65 -11.27
N ASP A 9 44.27 -17.79 -12.58
CA ASP A 9 43.48 -17.09 -13.58
C ASP A 9 42.78 -18.11 -14.50
N GLY A 10 41.80 -18.83 -13.95
CA GLY A 10 40.84 -19.59 -14.75
C GLY A 10 39.91 -18.63 -15.53
N PRO A 11 39.62 -18.84 -16.83
CA PRO A 11 38.79 -17.92 -17.64
C PRO A 11 37.31 -17.77 -17.22
N ILE A 12 36.92 -18.27 -16.05
CA ILE A 12 35.52 -18.35 -15.58
C ILE A 12 35.40 -17.88 -14.12
N GLU A 13 36.45 -17.31 -13.53
CA GLU A 13 36.40 -16.66 -12.20
C GLU A 13 35.92 -15.20 -12.24
N HIS A 14 35.13 -14.82 -13.24
CA HIS A 14 34.20 -13.70 -13.09
C HIS A 14 33.04 -14.14 -12.20
N GLY A 15 33.33 -14.35 -10.90
CA GLY A 15 32.30 -14.55 -9.89
C GLY A 15 31.32 -13.39 -9.96
N PHE A 16 30.08 -13.68 -10.36
CA PHE A 16 29.02 -12.68 -10.43
C PHE A 16 29.01 -11.92 -9.11
N SER A 17 29.32 -10.63 -9.16
CA SER A 17 29.34 -9.79 -7.98
C SER A 17 27.96 -9.83 -7.35
N ASN A 18 27.86 -10.10 -6.04
CA ASN A 18 26.59 -10.13 -5.29
C ASN A 18 25.74 -8.87 -5.54
N SER A 19 26.37 -7.75 -5.91
CA SER A 19 25.74 -6.53 -6.36
C SER A 19 24.71 -6.74 -7.49
N VAL A 20 24.94 -7.68 -8.42
CA VAL A 20 24.05 -8.00 -9.54
C VAL A 20 22.71 -8.58 -9.07
N PHE A 21 22.65 -9.19 -7.88
CA PHE A 21 21.41 -9.67 -7.28
C PHE A 21 20.82 -8.67 -6.29
N ILE A 22 21.67 -7.97 -5.53
CA ILE A 22 21.26 -7.01 -4.51
C ILE A 22 20.61 -5.77 -5.15
N VAL A 23 21.20 -5.22 -6.22
CA VAL A 23 20.72 -3.98 -6.83
C VAL A 23 19.31 -4.16 -7.44
N PRO A 24 19.02 -5.18 -8.26
CA PRO A 24 17.66 -5.42 -8.74
C PRO A 24 16.69 -5.76 -7.61
N GLY A 25 17.14 -6.54 -6.61
CA GLY A 25 16.32 -6.86 -5.43
C GLY A 25 15.89 -5.62 -4.66
N ALA A 26 16.81 -4.68 -4.43
CA ALA A 26 16.53 -3.42 -3.77
C ALA A 26 15.59 -2.52 -4.58
N ILE A 27 15.73 -2.50 -5.91
CA ILE A 27 14.82 -1.75 -6.80
C ILE A 27 13.41 -2.33 -6.73
N ILE A 28 13.25 -3.64 -6.87
CA ILE A 28 11.94 -4.30 -6.80
C ILE A 28 11.31 -4.10 -5.42
N PHE A 29 12.08 -4.25 -4.35
CA PHE A 29 11.60 -4.02 -2.99
C PHE A 29 11.17 -2.57 -2.79
N GLY A 30 11.98 -1.60 -3.23
CA GLY A 30 11.67 -0.18 -3.15
C GLY A 30 10.41 0.18 -3.93
N LEU A 31 10.26 -0.32 -5.16
CA LEU A 31 9.05 -0.13 -5.96
C LEU A 31 7.84 -0.78 -5.28
N SER A 32 7.97 -2.03 -4.81
CA SER A 32 6.87 -2.75 -4.14
C SER A 32 6.43 -2.05 -2.86
N ALA A 33 7.36 -1.53 -2.06
CA ALA A 33 7.06 -0.77 -0.86
C ALA A 33 6.40 0.58 -1.21
N PHE A 34 6.92 1.30 -2.21
CA PHE A 34 6.37 2.59 -2.63
C PHE A 34 4.96 2.46 -3.22
N PHE A 35 4.77 1.52 -4.15
CA PHE A 35 3.48 1.25 -4.75
C PHE A 35 2.51 0.61 -3.75
N GLY A 36 2.97 -0.34 -2.94
CA GLY A 36 2.16 -0.94 -1.87
C GLY A 36 1.64 0.10 -0.88
N TRP A 37 2.51 0.98 -0.40
CA TRP A 37 2.11 2.07 0.49
C TRP A 37 1.15 3.08 -0.18
N LYS A 38 1.45 3.48 -1.41
CA LYS A 38 0.60 4.41 -2.18
C LYS A 38 -0.78 3.82 -2.48
N LEU A 39 -0.84 2.53 -2.83
CA LEU A 39 -2.10 1.81 -3.06
C LEU A 39 -2.89 1.65 -1.78
N TYR A 40 -2.23 1.30 -0.67
CA TYR A 40 -2.87 1.21 0.65
C TYR A 40 -3.52 2.53 1.06
N GLN A 41 -2.80 3.65 0.94
CA GLN A 41 -3.39 4.97 1.20
C GLN A 41 -4.56 5.26 0.26
N SER A 42 -4.43 4.99 -1.04
CA SER A 42 -5.49 5.24 -2.02
C SER A 42 -6.79 4.49 -1.71
N ILE A 43 -6.69 3.25 -1.23
CA ILE A 43 -7.86 2.46 -0.81
C ILE A 43 -8.46 3.03 0.47
N LYS A 44 -7.63 3.31 1.48
CA LYS A 44 -8.06 3.83 2.78
C LYS A 44 -8.78 5.18 2.67
N ASP A 45 -8.28 6.08 1.81
CA ASP A 45 -8.92 7.37 1.56
C ASP A 45 -10.27 7.24 0.86
N LYS A 46 -10.41 6.25 -0.05
CA LYS A 46 -11.69 5.98 -0.72
C LYS A 46 -12.73 5.42 0.25
N GLU A 47 -12.33 4.58 1.21
CA GLU A 47 -13.23 4.06 2.23
C GLU A 47 -13.68 5.15 3.21
N LYS A 48 -12.75 5.97 3.73
CA LYS A 48 -13.09 7.08 4.62
C LYS A 48 -14.10 8.04 4.00
N LYS A 49 -13.91 8.45 2.74
CA LYS A 49 -14.87 9.34 2.04
C LYS A 49 -16.26 8.72 1.90
N LYS A 50 -16.36 7.40 1.69
CA LYS A 50 -17.66 6.72 1.62
C LYS A 50 -18.34 6.66 2.98
N GLU A 51 -17.57 6.42 4.04
CA GLU A 51 -18.09 6.33 5.41
C GLU A 51 -18.59 7.70 5.92
N GLU A 52 -17.83 8.76 5.67
CA GLU A 52 -18.23 10.13 6.05
C GLU A 52 -19.52 10.57 5.34
N LYS A 53 -19.65 10.27 4.04
CA LYS A 53 -20.89 10.54 3.28
C LYS A 53 -22.09 9.78 3.86
N LYS A 54 -21.91 8.53 4.28
CA LYS A 54 -22.99 7.74 4.93
C LYS A 54 -23.35 8.31 6.30
N LYS A 55 -22.36 8.68 7.12
CA LYS A 55 -22.58 9.29 8.44
C LYS A 55 -23.31 10.62 8.34
N LEU A 56 -22.95 11.47 7.36
CA LEU A 56 -23.64 12.75 7.14
C LEU A 56 -25.11 12.54 6.75
N LYS A 57 -25.40 11.59 5.85
CA LYS A 57 -26.77 11.24 5.45
C LYS A 57 -27.59 10.70 6.63
N GLN A 58 -27.01 9.84 7.47
CA GLN A 58 -27.69 9.31 8.65
C GLN A 58 -27.94 10.39 9.71
N LYS A 59 -26.97 11.27 9.98
CA LYS A 59 -27.15 12.39 10.91
C LYS A 59 -28.29 13.31 10.46
N LYS A 60 -28.33 13.70 9.18
CA LYS A 60 -29.43 14.51 8.62
C LYS A 60 -30.79 13.84 8.75
N LYS A 61 -30.89 12.53 8.45
CA LYS A 61 -32.14 11.78 8.65
C LYS A 61 -32.58 11.77 10.12
N LYS A 62 -31.66 11.51 11.05
CA LYS A 62 -31.97 11.49 12.50
C LYS A 62 -32.43 12.87 12.99
N ILE A 63 -31.78 13.95 12.56
CA ILE A 63 -32.17 15.33 12.90
C ILE A 63 -33.58 15.64 12.38
N ASN A 64 -33.87 15.32 11.11
CA ASN A 64 -35.21 15.58 10.54
C ASN A 64 -36.31 14.78 11.25
N ILE A 65 -36.06 13.50 11.59
CA ILE A 65 -37.03 12.68 12.32
C ILE A 65 -37.25 13.23 13.73
N ALA A 66 -36.18 13.62 14.44
CA ALA A 66 -36.29 14.21 15.76
C ALA A 66 -37.05 15.54 15.73
N SER A 67 -36.76 16.40 14.74
CA SER A 67 -37.44 17.67 14.54
C SER A 67 -38.94 17.47 14.25
N ASN A 68 -39.29 16.55 13.35
CA ASN A 68 -40.68 16.25 13.02
C ASN A 68 -41.45 15.70 14.23
N LYS A 69 -40.84 14.80 15.01
CA LYS A 69 -41.43 14.28 16.26
C LYS A 69 -41.69 15.38 17.29
N MET A 70 -40.80 16.36 17.38
CA MET A 70 -40.92 17.52 18.29
C MET A 70 -42.00 18.53 17.88
N VAL A 71 -42.29 18.62 16.57
CA VAL A 71 -43.37 19.47 16.04
C VAL A 71 -44.71 18.79 16.27
N VAL A 72 -44.82 17.51 15.91
CA VAL A 72 -46.05 16.72 16.10
C VAL A 72 -46.42 16.60 17.59
N GLY A 73 -45.46 16.31 18.46
CA GLY A 73 -45.70 16.25 19.91
C GLY A 73 -45.95 17.60 20.59
N ARG A 74 -45.88 18.72 19.85
CA ARG A 74 -46.35 20.04 20.31
C ARG A 74 -47.72 20.42 19.77
N LEU A 75 -48.24 19.68 18.79
CA LEU A 75 -49.57 19.88 18.22
C LEU A 75 -50.66 19.04 18.91
N PHE A 76 -50.28 18.05 19.70
CA PHE A 76 -51.14 17.23 20.55
C PHE A 76 -50.79 17.45 22.01
#